data_AF-A0A9E4M7B0-F1
#
_entry.id   AF-A0A9E4M7B0-F1
#
_cell.length_a   1.000
_cell.length_b   1.000
_cell.length_c   1.000
_cell.angle_alpha   90.00
_cell.angle_beta   90.00
_cell.angle_gamma   90.00
#
_symmetry.space_group_name_H-M   'P 1'
#
loop_
_entity.id
_entity.type
_entity.pdbx_description
1 polymer ?
#
loop_
_entity_poly.entity_id
_entity_poly.type
_entity_poly.pdbx_seq_one_letter_code
_entity_poly.pdbx_strand_id
1 'polypeptide(L)'
;MRKRRLSKQLVVVTDRLKQLVQEETQVSAELDYHRALADDAVRDATVYESELHRNAADRALADVDRFERALREIDYRREVLLSKRNRLLDRMDSYMDSYMDSYEDLH
;
A
#
# COMPACT_ATOMS: atom_id res chain seq x y z
N MET A 1 14.62 -2.55 28.82
CA MET A 1 13.52 -3.23 28.08
C MET A 1 12.86 -2.37 26.99
N ARG A 2 12.75 -1.04 27.13
CA ARG A 2 12.05 -0.15 26.18
C ARG A 2 12.64 -0.14 24.76
N LYS A 3 13.97 -0.03 24.61
CA LYS A 3 14.69 -0.12 23.31
C LYS A 3 14.33 -1.39 22.53
N ARG A 4 14.43 -2.56 23.16
CA ARG A 4 14.08 -3.86 22.54
C ARG A 4 12.63 -3.92 22.06
N ARG A 5 11.70 -3.25 22.76
CA ARG A 5 10.29 -3.17 22.34
C ARG A 5 10.11 -2.27 21.11
N LEU A 6 10.77 -1.11 21.07
CA LEU A 6 10.75 -0.21 19.90
C LEU A 6 11.36 -0.88 18.67
N SER A 7 12.51 -1.53 18.80
CA SER A 7 13.15 -2.25 17.69
C SER A 7 12.26 -3.37 17.15
N LYS A 8 11.61 -4.17 18.02
CA LYS A 8 10.64 -5.18 17.58
C LYS A 8 9.47 -4.57 16.81
N GLN A 9 8.93 -3.44 17.27
CA GLN A 9 7.85 -2.75 16.57
C GLN A 9 8.28 -2.21 15.22
N LEU A 10 9.50 -1.67 15.09
CA LEU A 10 10.07 -1.21 13.82
C LEU A 10 10.20 -2.33 12.80
N VAL A 11 10.68 -3.51 13.22
CA VAL A 11 10.77 -4.69 12.35
C VAL A 11 9.37 -5.06 11.81
N VAL A 12 8.38 -5.17 12.70
CA VAL A 12 7.00 -5.52 12.29
C VAL A 12 6.42 -4.50 11.30
N VAL A 13 6.60 -3.19 11.54
CA VAL A 13 6.11 -2.15 10.63
C VAL A 13 6.85 -2.21 9.28
N THR A 14 8.16 -2.46 9.30
CA THR A 14 8.97 -2.58 8.09
C THR A 14 8.56 -3.79 7.25
N ASP A 15 8.34 -4.93 7.89
CA ASP A 15 7.88 -6.14 7.20
C ASP A 15 6.48 -5.94 6.61
N ARG A 16 5.59 -5.24 7.32
CA ARG A 16 4.26 -4.92 6.78
C ARG A 16 4.34 -3.95 5.59
N LEU A 17 5.25 -2.98 5.62
CA LEU A 17 5.50 -2.11 4.46
C LEU A 17 6.00 -2.89 3.25
N LYS A 18 6.91 -3.87 3.44
CA LYS A 18 7.35 -4.75 2.35
C LYS A 18 6.22 -5.59 1.77
N GLN A 19 5.34 -6.11 2.63
CA GLN A 19 4.14 -6.82 2.17
C GLN A 19 3.21 -5.93 1.35
N LEU A 20 3.02 -4.67 1.75
CA LEU A 20 2.23 -3.71 0.97
C LEU A 20 2.82 -3.44 -0.40
N VAL A 21 4.15 -3.34 -0.52
CA VAL A 21 4.81 -3.17 -1.83
C VAL A 21 4.55 -4.38 -2.74
N GLN A 22 4.58 -5.60 -2.18
CA GLN A 22 4.26 -6.81 -2.95
C GLN A 22 2.79 -6.84 -3.38
N GLU A 23 1.88 -6.46 -2.47
CA GLU A 23 0.44 -6.34 -2.72
C GLU A 23 0.17 -5.30 -3.83
N GLU A 24 0.81 -4.12 -3.76
CA GLU A 24 0.74 -3.05 -4.76
C GLU A 24 1.18 -3.54 -6.14
N THR A 25 2.31 -4.24 -6.22
CA THR A 25 2.80 -4.81 -7.50
C THR A 25 1.82 -5.81 -8.10
N GLN A 26 1.25 -6.70 -7.29
CA GLN A 26 0.27 -7.69 -7.76
C GLN A 26 -1.01 -7.03 -8.25
N VAL A 27 -1.56 -6.10 -7.46
CA VAL A 27 -2.80 -5.39 -7.78
C VAL A 27 -2.62 -4.50 -9.01
N SER A 28 -1.45 -3.88 -9.18
CA SER A 28 -1.16 -3.04 -10.36
C SER A 28 -1.08 -3.87 -11.64
N ALA A 29 -0.42 -5.03 -11.59
CA ALA A 29 -0.37 -5.94 -12.73
C ALA A 29 -1.77 -6.41 -13.15
N GLU A 30 -2.62 -6.72 -12.17
CA GLU A 30 -3.99 -7.14 -12.44
C GLU A 30 -4.86 -6.00 -12.97
N LEU A 31 -4.66 -4.78 -12.47
CA LEU A 31 -5.33 -3.59 -13.00
C LEU A 31 -4.97 -3.37 -14.48
N ASP A 32 -3.70 -3.51 -14.86
CA ASP A 32 -3.28 -3.35 -16.25
C ASP A 32 -3.91 -4.40 -17.16
N TYR A 33 -4.00 -5.64 -16.69
CA TYR A 33 -4.74 -6.70 -17.39
C TYR A 33 -6.23 -6.37 -17.56
N HIS A 34 -6.90 -5.93 -16.49
CA HIS A 34 -8.31 -5.59 -16.52
C HIS A 34 -8.62 -4.34 -17.36
N ARG A 35 -7.69 -3.37 -17.44
CA ARG A 35 -7.80 -2.22 -18.36
C ARG A 35 -7.79 -2.68 -19.81
N ALA A 36 -6.91 -3.59 -20.18
CA ALA A 36 -6.88 -4.14 -21.54
C ALA A 36 -8.20 -4.87 -21.89
N LEU A 37 -8.73 -5.68 -20.95
CA LEU A 37 -10.03 -6.33 -21.12
C LEU A 37 -11.18 -5.33 -21.25
N ALA A 38 -11.19 -4.27 -20.44
CA ALA A 38 -12.22 -3.25 -20.51
C ALA A 38 -12.17 -2.49 -21.83
N ASP A 39 -10.97 -2.15 -22.32
CA ASP A 39 -10.80 -1.51 -23.62
C ASP A 39 -11.35 -2.37 -24.77
N ASP A 40 -11.05 -3.68 -24.76
CA ASP A 40 -11.56 -4.61 -25.77
C ASP A 40 -13.09 -4.75 -25.67
N ALA A 41 -13.64 -4.90 -24.46
CA ALA A 41 -15.09 -5.00 -24.25
C ALA A 41 -15.84 -3.73 -24.68
N VAL A 42 -15.27 -2.54 -24.46
CA VAL A 42 -15.83 -1.26 -24.91
C VAL A 42 -15.82 -1.17 -26.44
N ARG A 43 -14.74 -1.62 -27.11
CA ARG A 43 -14.70 -1.69 -28.58
C ARG A 43 -15.79 -2.63 -29.11
N ASP A 44 -15.93 -3.82 -28.55
CA ASP A 44 -16.99 -4.76 -28.95
C ASP A 44 -18.39 -4.19 -28.75
N ALA A 45 -18.64 -3.51 -27.62
CA ALA A 45 -19.91 -2.85 -27.35
C ALA A 45 -20.23 -1.76 -28.38
N THR A 46 -19.20 -1.07 -28.88
CA THR A 46 -19.32 -0.04 -29.92
C THR A 46 -19.59 -0.64 -31.30
N VAL A 47 -18.96 -1.78 -31.64
CA VAL A 47 -19.06 -2.41 -32.96
C VAL A 47 -20.39 -3.15 -33.14
N TYR A 48 -20.80 -3.92 -32.14
CA TYR A 48 -21.95 -4.83 -32.28
C TYR A 48 -23.27 -4.24 -31.77
N GLU A 49 -23.24 -3.07 -31.12
CA GLU A 49 -24.39 -2.31 -30.60
C GLU A 49 -25.43 -3.16 -29.81
N SER A 50 -24.99 -4.28 -29.24
CA SER A 50 -25.87 -5.22 -28.55
C SER A 50 -25.87 -4.96 -27.04
N GLU A 51 -26.99 -5.25 -26.38
CA GLU A 51 -27.10 -5.15 -24.92
C GLU A 51 -26.13 -6.12 -24.21
N LEU A 52 -25.85 -7.27 -24.82
CA LEU A 52 -24.89 -8.24 -24.28
C LEU A 52 -23.48 -7.64 -24.19
N HIS A 53 -23.00 -6.98 -25.25
CA HIS A 53 -21.67 -6.38 -25.25
C HIS A 53 -21.58 -5.14 -24.35
N ARG A 54 -22.64 -4.33 -24.28
CA ARG A 54 -22.73 -3.21 -23.32
C ARG A 54 -22.61 -3.69 -21.87
N ASN A 55 -23.38 -4.72 -21.51
CA ASN A 55 -23.31 -5.31 -20.18
C ASN A 55 -21.92 -5.92 -19.87
N ALA A 56 -21.24 -6.48 -20.88
CA ALA A 56 -19.88 -6.99 -20.71
C ALA A 56 -18.87 -5.84 -20.45
N ALA A 57 -18.98 -4.75 -21.21
CA ALA A 57 -18.16 -3.55 -21.02
C ALA A 57 -18.37 -2.94 -19.63
N ASP A 58 -19.62 -2.80 -19.17
CA ASP A 58 -19.94 -2.26 -17.84
C ASP A 58 -19.31 -3.10 -16.72
N ARG A 59 -19.34 -4.43 -16.84
CA ARG A 59 -18.70 -5.33 -15.87
C ARG A 59 -17.18 -5.18 -15.87
N ALA A 60 -16.56 -5.12 -17.04
CA ALA A 60 -15.12 -4.96 -17.17
C ALA A 60 -14.65 -3.62 -16.56
N LEU A 61 -15.39 -2.53 -16.81
CA LEU A 61 -15.13 -1.22 -16.21
C LEU A 61 -15.32 -1.23 -14.68
N ALA A 62 -16.32 -1.97 -14.17
CA ALA A 62 -16.52 -2.13 -12.74
C ALA A 62 -15.35 -2.86 -12.07
N ASP A 63 -14.76 -3.85 -12.73
CA ASP A 63 -13.54 -4.51 -12.24
C ASP A 63 -12.36 -3.55 -12.21
N VAL A 64 -12.16 -2.70 -13.24
CA VAL A 64 -11.13 -1.66 -13.25
C VAL A 64 -11.29 -0.73 -12.04
N ASP A 65 -12.49 -0.19 -11.80
CA ASP A 65 -12.73 0.69 -10.63
C ASP A 65 -12.48 -0.05 -9.30
N ARG A 66 -12.80 -1.35 -9.21
CA ARG A 66 -12.50 -2.17 -8.03
C ARG A 66 -11.00 -2.22 -7.74
N PHE A 67 -10.17 -2.47 -8.76
CA PHE A 67 -8.72 -2.53 -8.60
C PHE A 67 -8.10 -1.15 -8.31
N GLU A 68 -8.62 -0.09 -8.94
CA GLU A 68 -8.16 1.28 -8.63
C GLU A 68 -8.47 1.67 -7.17
N ARG A 69 -9.64 1.28 -6.66
CA ARG A 69 -9.96 1.44 -5.23
C ARG A 69 -9.02 0.65 -4.33
N ALA A 70 -8.67 -0.58 -4.73
CA ALA A 70 -7.72 -1.39 -3.98
C ALA A 70 -6.33 -0.74 -3.91
N LEU A 71 -5.84 -0.14 -5.01
CA LEU A 71 -4.57 0.61 -5.00
C LEU A 71 -4.63 1.82 -4.08
N ARG A 72 -5.73 2.58 -4.09
CA ARG A 72 -5.93 3.72 -3.18
C ARG A 72 -5.91 3.28 -1.70
N GLU A 73 -6.52 2.15 -1.38
CA GLU A 73 -6.50 1.60 -0.02
C GLU A 73 -5.10 1.14 0.39
N ILE A 74 -4.34 0.52 -0.52
CA ILE A 74 -2.94 0.14 -0.27
C ILE A 74 -2.08 1.37 0.00
N ASP A 75 -2.25 2.43 -0.78
CA ASP A 75 -1.52 3.68 -0.60
C ASP A 75 -1.82 4.32 0.76
N TYR A 76 -3.10 4.41 1.13
CA TYR A 76 -3.50 4.88 2.45
C TYR A 76 -2.87 4.05 3.59
N ARG A 77 -2.92 2.72 3.50
CA ARG A 77 -2.30 1.81 4.47
C ARG A 77 -0.78 2.03 4.55
N ARG A 78 -0.13 2.30 3.43
CA ARG A 78 1.31 2.60 3.33
C ARG A 78 1.64 3.89 4.05
N GLU A 79 0.91 4.98 3.81
CA GLU A 79 1.11 6.26 4.49
C GLU A 79 0.97 6.16 6.02
N VAL A 80 -0.05 5.43 6.49
CA VAL A 80 -0.27 5.19 7.92
C VAL A 80 0.91 4.45 8.55
N LEU A 81 1.44 3.43 7.88
CA LEU A 81 2.59 2.67 8.37
C LEU A 81 3.90 3.45 8.31
N LEU A 82 4.11 4.27 7.26
CA LEU A 82 5.25 5.17 7.17
C LEU A 82 5.23 6.19 8.31
N SER A 83 4.08 6.80 8.57
CA SER A 83 3.88 7.71 9.70
C SER A 83 4.18 7.03 11.03
N LYS A 84 3.72 5.78 11.20
CA LYS A 84 4.02 4.99 12.40
C LYS A 84 5.50 4.65 12.53
N ARG A 85 6.18 4.30 11.42
CA ARG A 85 7.62 4.02 11.39
C ARG A 85 8.40 5.25 11.83
N ASN A 86 8.10 6.42 11.27
CA ASN A 86 8.79 7.67 11.59
C ASN A 86 8.64 8.00 13.08
N ARG A 87 7.43 7.92 13.64
CA ARG A 87 7.20 8.10 15.09
C ARG A 87 7.97 7.11 15.97
N LEU A 88 8.20 5.89 15.50
CA LEU A 88 8.99 4.90 16.23
C LEU A 88 10.50 5.19 16.16
N LEU A 89 10.98 5.69 15.02
CA LEU A 89 12.36 6.15 14.84
C LEU A 89 12.64 7.36 15.73
N ASP A 90 11.78 8.39 15.70
CA ASP A 90 11.93 9.58 16.55
C ASP A 90 12.03 9.21 18.04
N ARG A 91 11.17 8.28 18.50
CA ARG A 91 11.20 7.78 19.88
C ARG A 91 12.47 6.99 20.21
N MET A 92 13.07 6.35 19.23
CA MET A 92 14.30 5.58 19.41
C MET A 92 15.51 6.50 19.48
N ASP A 93 15.51 7.57 18.68
CA ASP A 93 16.55 8.61 18.68
C ASP A 93 16.51 9.39 20.00
N SER A 94 15.34 9.87 20.43
CA SER A 94 15.21 10.54 21.74
C SER A 94 15.62 9.64 22.92
N TYR A 95 15.44 8.32 22.81
CA TYR A 95 15.92 7.39 23.83
C TYR A 95 17.44 7.26 23.83
N MET A 96 18.07 7.30 22.65
CA MET A 96 19.53 7.24 22.52
C MET A 96 20.17 8.51 23.06
N ASP A 97 19.63 9.69 22.73
CA ASP A 97 20.13 10.98 23.20
C ASP A 97 20.09 11.05 24.74
N SER A 98 18.94 10.73 25.35
CA SER A 98 18.80 10.66 26.81
C SER A 98 19.74 9.65 27.47
N TYR A 99 20.10 8.57 26.77
CA TYR A 99 21.07 7.61 27.28
C TYR A 99 22.48 8.18 27.24
N MET A 100 22.86 8.85 26.14
CA MET A 100 24.17 9.46 25.98
C MET A 100 24.42 10.60 26.99
N ASP A 101 23.44 11.48 27.21
CA ASP A 101 23.52 12.54 28.22
C ASP A 101 23.80 11.97 29.62
N SER A 102 23.11 10.87 29.97
CA SER A 102 23.31 10.21 31.26
C SER A 102 24.67 9.51 31.41
N TYR A 103 25.33 9.16 30.29
CA TYR A 103 26.67 8.56 30.30
C TYR A 103 27.77 9.63 30.39
N GLU A 104 27.54 10.82 29.85
CA GLU A 104 28.47 11.95 29.96
C GLU A 104 28.50 12.54 31.38
N ASP A 105 27.36 12.58 32.09
CA ASP A 105 27.30 13.01 33.50
C ASP A 105 28.01 12.07 34.50
N LEU A 106 28.41 10.88 34.07
CA LEU A 106 29.05 9.84 34.89
C LEU A 106 30.58 9.81 34.77
N HIS A 107 31.19 10.66 33.92
CA HIS A 107 32.63 10.73 33.66
C HIS A 107 33.17 12.16 33.74
#